data_AF-A0AAU7CKZ7-F1
#
_entry.id   AF-A0AAU7CKZ7-F1
#
_cell.length_a   1.000
_cell.length_b   1.000
_cell.length_c   1.000
_cell.angle_alpha   90.00
_cell.angle_beta   90.00
_cell.angle_gamma   90.00
#
_symmetry.space_group_name_H-M   'P 1'
#
loop_
_entity.id
_entity.type
_entity.pdbx_description
1 polymer ?
#
loop_
_entity_poly.entity_id
_entity_poly.type
_entity_poly.pdbx_seq_one_letter_code
_entity_poly.pdbx_strand_id
1 'polypeptide(L)'
;MVPLRPILGQPRAYEGHAPALPLGQYVIRLDVPELTEALHLGDGGKAPQSLLDVVTRETSERVELAVAREPATRLAAATGGRVLADFEADTLPSLLRSRTRQTVRTEETPLWDHPAALVLFFTIVTCEWIVRKRVGLP
;
A
#
# COMPACT_ATOMS: atom_id res chain seq x y z
N MET A 1 10.71 -24.49 -19.62
CA MET A 1 10.48 -25.68 -18.79
C MET A 1 10.47 -25.25 -17.33
N VAL A 2 9.47 -25.65 -16.55
CA VAL A 2 9.38 -25.34 -15.11
C VAL A 2 9.81 -26.60 -14.34
N PRO A 3 10.84 -26.55 -13.48
CA PRO A 3 11.25 -27.71 -12.72
C PRO A 3 10.22 -28.06 -11.65
N LEU A 4 9.93 -29.35 -11.52
CA LEU A 4 9.00 -29.88 -10.52
C LEU A 4 9.76 -30.44 -9.32
N ARG A 5 9.20 -30.28 -8.12
CA ARG A 5 9.73 -30.82 -6.86
C ARG A 5 8.67 -31.68 -6.19
N PRO A 6 9.03 -32.83 -5.59
CA PRO A 6 8.08 -33.68 -4.90
C PRO A 6 7.55 -32.98 -3.64
N ILE A 7 6.25 -33.14 -3.38
CA ILE A 7 5.60 -32.59 -2.18
C ILE A 7 5.77 -33.60 -1.02
N LEU A 8 6.35 -33.15 0.10
CA LEU A 8 6.59 -34.00 1.26
C LEU A 8 5.25 -34.52 1.83
N GLY A 9 5.15 -35.83 2.06
CA GLY A 9 3.95 -36.46 2.61
C GLY A 9 2.84 -36.77 1.59
N GLN A 10 3.02 -36.42 0.31
CA GLN A 10 2.08 -36.76 -0.76
C GLN A 10 2.80 -37.54 -1.88
N PRO A 11 2.81 -38.89 -1.82
CA PRO A 11 3.47 -39.69 -2.85
C PRO A 11 2.83 -39.42 -4.23
N ARG A 12 3.68 -39.26 -5.25
CA ARG A 12 3.30 -38.95 -6.65
C ARG A 12 2.75 -37.55 -6.88
N ALA A 13 2.80 -36.64 -5.90
CA ALA A 13 2.47 -35.23 -6.09
C ALA A 13 3.76 -34.40 -6.25
N TYR A 14 3.74 -33.50 -7.24
CA TYR A 14 4.86 -32.61 -7.54
C TYR A 14 4.36 -31.18 -7.72
N GLU A 15 5.16 -30.21 -7.31
CA GLU A 15 4.88 -28.78 -7.44
C GLU A 15 5.98 -28.07 -8.24
N GLY A 16 5.60 -27.02 -8.96
CA GLY A 16 6.54 -26.15 -9.67
C GLY A 16 5.99 -24.73 -9.68
N HIS A 17 6.89 -23.75 -9.68
CA HIS A 17 6.50 -22.34 -9.73
C HIS A 17 6.84 -21.76 -11.09
N ALA A 18 5.81 -21.35 -11.83
CA ALA A 18 5.99 -20.62 -13.08
C ALA A 18 6.25 -19.13 -12.78
N PRO A 19 7.06 -18.43 -13.59
CA PRO A 19 7.16 -16.98 -13.53
C PRO A 19 5.82 -16.33 -13.91
N ALA A 20 5.67 -15.03 -13.67
CA ALA A 20 4.50 -14.28 -14.12
C ALA A 20 4.32 -14.42 -15.64
N LEU A 21 3.19 -15.01 -16.04
CA LEU A 21 2.84 -15.20 -17.44
C LEU A 21 2.07 -13.97 -17.94
N PRO A 22 2.27 -13.56 -19.20
CA PRO A 22 1.40 -12.61 -19.86
C PRO A 22 -0.06 -13.08 -19.89
N LEU A 23 -0.97 -12.17 -20.19
CA LEU A 23 -2.39 -12.49 -20.32
C LEU A 23 -2.63 -13.39 -21.54
N GLY A 24 -3.54 -14.35 -21.39
CA GLY A 24 -3.98 -15.22 -22.47
C GLY A 24 -4.13 -16.69 -22.08
N GLN A 25 -4.44 -17.50 -23.08
CA GLN A 25 -4.66 -18.93 -22.92
C GLN A 25 -3.37 -19.72 -23.17
N TYR A 26 -3.07 -20.62 -22.25
CA TYR A 26 -1.88 -21.47 -22.28
C TYR A 26 -2.26 -22.94 -22.20
N VAL A 27 -1.48 -23.78 -22.88
CA VAL A 27 -1.50 -25.22 -22.70
C VAL A 27 -0.29 -25.59 -21.86
N ILE A 28 -0.52 -26.10 -20.65
CA ILE A 28 0.53 -26.67 -19.82
C ILE A 28 0.66 -28.14 -20.20
N ARG A 29 1.87 -28.55 -20.56
CA ARG A 29 2.19 -29.94 -20.91
C ARG A 29 3.19 -30.50 -19.92
N LEU A 30 2.91 -31.70 -19.42
CA LEU A 30 3.83 -32.41 -18.56
C LEU A 30 4.95 -33.06 -19.41
N ASP A 31 6.20 -32.74 -19.08
CA ASP A 31 7.38 -33.33 -19.71
C ASP A 31 7.96 -34.40 -18.78
N VAL A 32 7.82 -35.67 -19.18
CA VAL A 32 8.22 -36.86 -18.40
C VAL A 32 8.97 -37.85 -19.29
N PRO A 33 10.22 -37.56 -19.67
CA PRO A 33 10.98 -38.39 -20.62
C PRO A 33 11.16 -39.83 -20.13
N GLU A 34 11.31 -40.03 -18.82
CA GLU A 34 11.48 -41.35 -18.18
C GLU A 34 10.22 -42.22 -18.24
N LEU A 35 9.04 -41.62 -18.45
CA LEU A 35 7.76 -42.32 -18.46
C LEU A 35 7.15 -42.44 -19.87
N THR A 36 7.93 -42.14 -20.90
CA THR A 36 7.50 -42.13 -22.32
C THR A 36 6.93 -43.47 -22.76
N GLU A 37 7.55 -44.59 -22.38
CA GLU A 37 7.08 -45.94 -22.72
C GLU A 37 5.81 -46.33 -21.96
N ALA A 38 5.78 -46.08 -20.64
CA ALA A 38 4.65 -46.41 -19.78
C ALA A 38 3.38 -45.58 -20.09
N LEU A 39 3.56 -44.39 -20.67
CA LEU A 39 2.47 -43.53 -21.15
C LEU A 39 2.21 -43.65 -22.66
N HIS A 40 2.88 -44.57 -23.36
CA HIS A 40 2.76 -44.78 -24.82
C HIS A 40 2.92 -43.49 -25.65
N LEU A 41 3.77 -42.55 -25.22
CA LEU A 41 3.95 -41.24 -25.86
C LEU A 41 4.68 -41.29 -27.21
N GLY A 42 5.31 -42.43 -27.54
CA GLY A 42 6.00 -42.65 -28.82
C GLY A 42 5.09 -43.12 -29.97
N ASP A 43 3.94 -43.72 -29.67
CA ASP A 43 3.01 -44.36 -30.64
C ASP A 43 1.83 -43.44 -31.01
N GLY A 44 2.03 -42.12 -30.96
CA GLY A 44 0.98 -41.11 -31.15
C GLY A 44 0.21 -40.75 -29.87
N GLY A 45 0.62 -41.28 -28.71
CA GLY A 45 0.13 -40.85 -27.41
C GLY A 45 0.47 -39.38 -27.14
N LYS A 46 -0.53 -38.59 -26.72
CA LYS A 46 -0.33 -37.17 -26.38
C LYS A 46 0.12 -37.05 -24.93
N ALA A 47 1.14 -36.24 -24.69
CA ALA A 47 1.57 -35.92 -23.34
C ALA A 47 0.40 -35.31 -22.54
N PRO A 48 0.28 -35.63 -21.23
CA PRO A 48 -0.75 -35.04 -20.39
C PRO A 48 -0.68 -33.51 -20.46
N GLN A 49 -1.83 -32.89 -20.73
CA GLN A 49 -1.93 -31.45 -20.89
C GLN A 49 -3.18 -30.90 -20.20
N SER A 50 -3.07 -29.66 -19.73
CA SER A 50 -4.18 -28.91 -19.13
C SER A 50 -4.22 -27.49 -19.69
N LEU A 51 -5.41 -26.90 -19.73
CA LEU A 51 -5.61 -25.52 -20.15
C LEU A 51 -5.47 -24.60 -18.93
N LEU A 52 -4.76 -23.50 -19.10
CA LEU A 52 -4.61 -22.42 -18.13
C LEU A 52 -5.01 -21.11 -18.81
N ASP A 53 -5.95 -20.37 -18.22
CA ASP A 53 -6.27 -19.02 -18.65
C ASP A 53 -5.68 -18.01 -17.67
N VAL A 54 -4.85 -17.10 -18.19
CA VAL A 54 -4.21 -16.03 -17.41
C VAL A 54 -4.94 -14.75 -17.72
N VAL A 55 -5.84 -14.35 -16.83
CA VAL A 55 -6.65 -13.14 -16.96
C VAL A 55 -6.16 -12.06 -15.99
N THR A 56 -6.43 -10.81 -16.31
CA THR A 56 -6.25 -9.72 -15.34
C THR A 56 -7.14 -9.99 -14.16
N ARG A 57 -6.56 -9.94 -12.94
CA ARG A 57 -7.36 -9.94 -11.73
C ARG A 57 -8.16 -8.64 -11.70
N GLU A 58 -9.42 -8.69 -12.12
CA GLU A 58 -10.36 -7.62 -11.84
C GLU A 58 -10.48 -7.56 -10.31
N THR A 59 -9.95 -6.50 -9.69
CA THR A 59 -10.26 -6.25 -8.29
C THR A 59 -11.73 -5.83 -8.25
N SER A 60 -12.55 -6.62 -7.57
CA SER A 60 -14.00 -6.42 -7.46
C SER A 60 -14.38 -5.09 -6.79
N GLU A 61 -13.42 -4.28 -6.33
CA GLU A 61 -13.63 -2.97 -5.70
C GLU A 61 -14.42 -1.95 -6.55
N ARG A 62 -14.51 -2.14 -7.88
CA ARG A 62 -15.33 -1.29 -8.75
C ARG A 62 -16.70 -1.89 -9.14
N VAL A 63 -16.93 -3.17 -8.82
CA VAL A 63 -18.16 -3.91 -9.17
C VAL A 63 -18.99 -4.20 -7.92
N GLU A 64 -18.32 -4.56 -6.83
CA GLU A 64 -18.89 -4.84 -5.52
C GLU A 64 -18.58 -3.68 -4.58
N LEU A 65 -19.44 -2.66 -4.62
CA LEU A 65 -19.34 -1.47 -3.77
C LEU A 65 -19.80 -1.72 -2.32
N ALA A 66 -20.43 -2.87 -2.07
CA ALA A 66 -20.93 -3.23 -0.76
C ALA A 66 -19.76 -3.61 0.16
N VAL A 67 -19.73 -3.02 1.35
CA VAL A 67 -18.76 -3.39 2.38
C VAL A 67 -19.06 -4.80 2.90
N ALA A 68 -18.02 -5.62 3.06
CA ALA A 68 -18.14 -6.89 3.78
C ALA A 68 -18.48 -6.61 5.26
N ARG A 69 -19.72 -6.89 5.65
CA ARG A 69 -20.27 -6.51 6.97
C ARG A 69 -19.55 -7.15 8.15
N GLU A 70 -19.21 -8.43 8.04
CA GLU A 70 -18.60 -9.20 9.14
C GLU A 70 -17.18 -8.69 9.48
N PRO A 71 -16.26 -8.49 8.51
CA PRO A 71 -14.98 -7.82 8.75
C PRO A 71 -15.12 -6.40 9.27
N ALA A 72 -16.02 -5.60 8.68
CA ALA A 72 -16.22 -4.21 9.10
C ALA A 72 -16.72 -4.12 10.55
N THR A 73 -17.59 -5.04 10.97
CA THR A 73 -18.12 -5.08 12.35
C THR A 73 -17.02 -5.45 13.33
N ARG A 74 -16.16 -6.41 13.00
CA ARG A 74 -14.99 -6.75 13.83
C ARG A 74 -14.04 -5.57 13.98
N LEU A 75 -13.75 -4.84 12.90
CA LEU A 75 -12.89 -3.66 12.93
C LEU A 75 -13.50 -2.53 13.77
N ALA A 76 -14.79 -2.27 13.61
CA ALA A 76 -15.50 -1.28 14.40
C ALA A 76 -15.46 -1.62 15.89
N ALA A 77 -15.72 -2.89 16.26
CA ALA A 77 -15.63 -3.33 17.65
C ALA A 77 -14.22 -3.15 18.23
N ALA A 78 -13.17 -3.47 17.45
CA ALA A 78 -11.78 -3.33 17.88
C ALA A 78 -11.33 -1.87 18.06
N THR A 79 -11.94 -0.92 17.34
CA THR A 79 -11.57 0.50 17.36
C THR A 79 -12.50 1.36 18.22
N GLY A 80 -13.54 0.77 18.82
CA GLY A 80 -14.60 1.50 19.51
C GLY A 80 -15.55 2.27 18.58
N GLY A 81 -15.55 1.92 17.29
CA GLY A 81 -16.44 2.45 16.27
C GLY A 81 -17.77 1.68 16.17
N ARG A 82 -18.61 2.07 15.21
CA ARG A 82 -19.88 1.41 14.88
C ARG A 82 -20.04 1.32 13.37
N VAL A 83 -20.50 0.16 12.88
CA VAL A 83 -20.94 -0.01 11.49
C VAL A 83 -22.40 0.43 11.41
N LEU A 84 -22.72 1.29 10.44
CA LEU A 84 -24.07 1.77 10.16
C LEU A 84 -24.56 1.17 8.84
N ALA A 85 -25.86 0.90 8.74
CA ALA A 85 -26.51 0.57 7.47
C ALA A 85 -26.83 1.82 6.65
N ASP A 86 -27.04 1.64 5.36
CA ASP A 86 -27.35 2.74 4.44
C ASP A 86 -28.61 3.51 4.87
N PHE A 87 -29.62 2.81 5.39
CA PHE A 87 -30.85 3.41 5.92
C PHE A 87 -30.67 4.11 7.28
N GLU A 88 -29.53 3.93 7.95
CA GLU A 88 -29.20 4.59 9.21
C GLU A 88 -28.34 5.83 8.99
N ALA A 89 -28.03 6.18 7.73
CA ALA A 89 -27.16 7.30 7.38
C ALA A 89 -27.64 8.63 7.98
N ASP A 90 -28.96 8.82 8.14
CA ASP A 90 -29.55 10.01 8.75
C ASP A 90 -29.16 10.21 10.22
N THR A 91 -28.65 9.17 10.89
CA THR A 91 -28.18 9.26 12.28
C THR A 91 -26.75 9.81 12.39
N LEU A 92 -25.98 9.82 11.28
CA LEU A 92 -24.59 10.27 11.26
C LEU A 92 -24.37 11.67 11.83
N PRO A 93 -25.17 12.71 11.51
CA PRO A 93 -24.96 14.06 12.03
C PRO A 93 -25.01 14.10 13.57
N SER A 94 -25.85 13.27 14.20
CA SER A 94 -25.96 13.20 15.66
C SER A 94 -24.78 12.47 16.32
N LEU A 95 -24.18 11.51 15.62
CA LEU A 95 -23.05 10.71 16.09
C LEU A 95 -21.71 11.46 15.92
N LEU A 96 -21.62 12.29 14.88
CA LEU A 96 -20.49 13.16 14.61
C LEU A 96 -20.48 14.34 15.60
N ARG A 97 -20.06 14.09 16.83
CA ARG A 97 -19.71 15.18 17.76
C ARG A 97 -18.53 15.95 17.17
N SER A 98 -18.65 17.28 17.10
CA SER A 98 -17.57 18.19 16.76
C SER A 98 -16.42 18.00 17.76
N ARG A 99 -15.49 17.11 17.42
CA ARG A 99 -14.24 16.97 18.15
C ARG A 99 -13.36 18.11 17.69
N THR A 100 -13.35 19.20 18.46
CA THR A 100 -12.36 20.26 18.32
C THR A 100 -11.00 19.65 18.60
N ARG A 101 -10.35 19.11 17.57
CA ARG A 101 -8.98 18.63 17.65
C ARG A 101 -8.10 19.86 17.64
N GLN A 102 -7.64 20.27 18.82
CA GLN A 102 -6.54 21.22 18.91
C GLN A 102 -5.34 20.60 18.20
N THR A 103 -5.07 21.11 17.02
CA THR A 103 -3.93 20.70 16.22
C THR A 103 -2.82 21.68 16.59
N VAL A 104 -1.80 21.20 17.30
CA VAL A 104 -0.63 22.03 17.62
C VAL A 104 0.10 22.25 16.30
N ARG A 105 -0.08 23.43 15.71
CA ARG A 105 0.67 23.87 14.55
C ARG A 105 1.91 24.57 15.05
N THR A 106 3.06 23.91 14.94
CA THR A 106 4.35 24.56 15.14
C THR A 106 4.63 25.40 13.90
N GLU A 107 4.52 26.72 14.03
CA GLU A 107 5.00 27.65 13.02
C GLU A 107 6.40 28.11 13.42
N GLU A 108 7.39 27.82 12.58
CA GLU A 108 8.72 28.39 12.70
C GLU A 108 8.67 29.78 12.04
N THR A 109 8.41 30.82 12.82
CA THR A 109 8.53 32.20 12.34
C THR A 109 10.01 32.61 12.38
N PRO A 110 10.67 32.88 11.25
CA PRO A 110 12.04 33.38 11.26
C PRO A 110 12.10 34.73 12.00
N LEU A 111 13.22 34.96 12.69
CA LEU A 111 13.41 36.17 13.52
C LEU A 111 13.23 37.47 12.72
N TRP A 112 13.59 37.43 11.43
CA TRP A 112 13.52 38.56 10.51
C TRP A 112 12.09 38.97 10.12
N ASP A 113 11.09 38.13 10.38
CA ASP A 113 9.68 38.47 10.14
C ASP A 113 9.11 39.39 11.24
N HIS A 114 9.88 39.63 12.32
CA HIS A 114 9.50 40.55 13.39
C HIS A 114 10.15 41.93 13.17
N PRO A 115 9.38 42.98 12.84
CA PRO A 115 9.96 44.31 12.59
C PRO A 115 10.69 44.89 13.81
N ALA A 116 10.29 44.51 15.03
CA ALA A 116 10.97 44.89 16.26
C ALA A 116 12.40 44.31 16.37
N ALA A 117 12.61 43.08 15.89
CA ALA A 117 13.94 42.45 15.91
C ALA A 117 14.90 43.16 14.95
N LEU A 118 14.42 43.57 13.78
CA LEU A 118 15.17 44.39 12.82
C LEU A 118 15.54 45.75 13.42
N VAL A 119 14.58 46.45 14.02
CA VAL A 119 14.84 47.76 14.66
C VAL A 119 15.87 47.63 15.77
N LEU A 120 15.76 46.61 16.63
CA LEU A 120 16.71 46.36 17.71
C LEU A 120 18.12 46.10 17.14
N PHE A 121 18.23 45.24 16.12
CA PHE A 121 19.51 44.95 15.46
C PHE A 121 20.17 46.21 14.90
N PHE A 122 19.43 47.02 14.14
CA PHE A 122 19.95 48.28 13.60
C PHE A 122 20.30 49.27 14.71
N THR A 123 19.53 49.31 15.79
CA THR A 123 19.82 50.20 16.94
C THR A 123 21.13 49.82 17.60
N ILE A 124 21.40 48.52 17.80
CA ILE A 124 22.66 48.05 18.39
C ILE A 124 23.83 48.40 17.47
N VAL A 125 23.74 48.08 16.17
CA VAL A 125 24.80 48.37 15.20
C VAL A 125 25.05 49.87 15.08
N THR A 126 23.99 50.68 15.06
CA THR A 126 24.10 52.13 14.96
C THR A 126 24.65 52.74 16.24
N CYS A 127 24.23 52.26 17.40
CA CYS A 127 24.75 52.71 18.69
C CYS A 127 26.23 52.38 18.82
N GLU A 128 26.63 51.17 18.43
CA GLU A 128 28.03 50.77 18.38
C GLU A 128 28.84 51.67 17.44
N TRP A 129 28.33 51.93 16.23
CA TRP A 129 28.97 52.85 15.28
C TRP A 129 29.11 54.28 15.84
N ILE A 130 28.07 54.81 16.50
CA ILE A 130 28.11 56.14 17.13
C ILE A 130 29.17 56.18 18.24
N VAL A 131 29.23 55.14 19.08
CA VAL A 131 30.24 55.04 20.15
C VAL A 131 31.63 54.95 19.55
N ARG A 132 31.87 54.10 18.54
CA ARG A 132 33.16 54.01 17.83
C ARG A 132 33.58 55.36 17.24
N LYS A 133 32.65 56.04 16.58
CA LYS A 133 32.88 57.36 15.96
C LYS A 133 33.23 58.42 17.00
N ARG A 134 32.61 58.39 18.19
CA ARG A 134 32.87 59.30 19.31
C ARG A 134 34.22 59.04 19.97
N VAL A 135 34.69 57.78 19.98
CA VAL A 135 35.98 57.37 20.58
C VAL A 135 37.15 57.48 19.58
N GLY A 136 36.88 57.81 18.31
CA GLY A 136 37.92 58.07 17.30
C GLY A 136 38.52 56.81 16.68
N LEU A 137 37.88 55.66 16.87
CA LEU A 137 38.22 54.41 16.20
C LEU A 137 37.39 54.31 14.90
N PRO A 138 37.96 53.83 13.78
CA PRO A 138 37.21 53.67 12.53
C PRO A 138 36.02 52.71 12.67
#